data_AF-A0A923Y9G4-F1
#
_entry.id   AF-A0A923Y9G4-F1
#
_cell.length_a   1.000
_cell.length_b   1.000
_cell.length_c   1.000
_cell.angle_alpha   90.00
_cell.angle_beta   90.00
_cell.angle_gamma   90.00
#
_symmetry.space_group_name_H-M   'P 1'
#
loop_
_entity.id
_entity.type
_entity.pdbx_description
1 polymer ?
#
loop_
_entity_poly.entity_id
_entity_poly.type
_entity_poly.pdbx_seq_one_letter_code
_entity_poly.pdbx_strand_id
1 'polypeptide(L)'
;MSKIINPIPPQGFEIVRDRIADILIDELASQAVLCADPELNINVFLERFNTLDKSEFPAANIALATGAYDNENMKTVDGTYTYYVDFYSSSKTTTERSDTLANKKLQKYLGKARAIFKNPVYKTLGFAPPFISKVTVATLDINPPTPTNDADSSVEGRLSITVRLVETTELIEAVLIAGYETKIKIGETNKGYYYKGGV
;
A
#
# COMPACT_ATOMS: atom_id res chain seq x y z
N MET A 1 4.92 -32.91 1.15
CA MET A 1 4.45 -32.21 -0.07
C MET A 1 3.71 -30.95 0.35
N SER A 2 3.81 -29.87 -0.43
CA SER A 2 3.04 -28.64 -0.21
C SER A 2 1.54 -28.93 -0.26
N LYS A 3 0.75 -28.32 0.63
CA LYS A 3 -0.72 -28.39 0.60
C LYS A 3 -1.35 -27.32 -0.29
N ILE A 4 -0.61 -26.24 -0.56
CA ILE A 4 -1.01 -25.18 -1.48
C ILE A 4 -0.38 -25.50 -2.83
N ILE A 5 -1.21 -25.81 -3.81
CA ILE A 5 -0.79 -26.25 -5.15
C ILE A 5 -0.83 -25.11 -6.18
N ASN A 6 -1.56 -24.03 -5.88
CA ASN A 6 -1.64 -22.84 -6.74
C ASN A 6 -0.63 -21.78 -6.28
N PRO A 7 -0.08 -20.97 -7.20
CA PRO A 7 0.68 -19.79 -6.83
C PRO A 7 -0.15 -18.85 -5.94
N ILE A 8 0.47 -18.34 -4.87
CA ILE A 8 -0.15 -17.32 -4.03
C ILE A 8 -0.13 -16.01 -4.81
N PRO A 9 -1.28 -15.37 -5.08
CA PRO A 9 -1.33 -14.12 -5.82
C PRO A 9 -0.75 -12.95 -5.00
N PRO A 10 -0.41 -11.83 -5.67
CA PRO A 10 -0.04 -10.60 -4.98
C PRO A 10 -1.12 -10.21 -3.96
N GLN A 11 -0.68 -9.81 -2.78
CA GLN A 11 -1.58 -9.42 -1.69
C GLN A 11 -2.16 -8.02 -1.95
N GLY A 12 -3.28 -7.69 -1.28
CA GLY A 12 -3.96 -6.42 -1.48
C GLY A 12 -3.05 -5.22 -1.22
N PHE A 13 -2.16 -5.35 -0.23
CA PHE A 13 -1.23 -4.28 0.11
C PHE A 13 -0.17 -4.00 -0.98
N GLU A 14 0.24 -5.00 -1.75
CA GLU A 14 1.18 -4.85 -2.86
C GLU A 14 0.51 -4.12 -4.03
N ILE A 15 -0.72 -4.56 -4.37
CA ILE A 15 -1.54 -3.98 -5.43
C ILE A 15 -1.84 -2.50 -5.13
N VAL A 16 -2.17 -2.18 -3.88
CA VAL A 16 -2.46 -0.82 -3.45
C VAL A 16 -1.19 0.06 -3.48
N ARG A 17 -0.04 -0.47 -3.03
CA ARG A 17 1.25 0.26 -3.07
C ARG A 17 1.57 0.69 -4.50
N ASP A 18 1.54 -0.25 -5.43
CA ASP A 18 1.90 -0.01 -6.83
C ASP A 18 0.90 0.99 -7.45
N ARG A 19 -0.38 0.88 -7.11
CA ARG A 19 -1.40 1.84 -7.56
C ARG A 19 -1.19 3.26 -7.04
N ILE A 20 -0.72 3.42 -5.79
CA ILE A 20 -0.36 4.74 -5.24
C ILE A 20 0.77 5.36 -6.07
N ALA A 21 1.76 4.56 -6.47
CA ALA A 21 2.86 5.04 -7.32
C ALA A 21 2.37 5.46 -8.70
N ASP A 22 1.56 4.62 -9.36
CA ASP A 22 0.99 4.94 -10.68
C ASP A 22 0.21 6.26 -10.65
N ILE A 23 -0.70 6.42 -9.69
CA ILE A 23 -1.49 7.65 -9.54
C ILE A 23 -0.58 8.86 -9.34
N LEU A 24 0.46 8.72 -8.52
CA LEU A 24 1.37 9.81 -8.24
C LEU A 24 2.16 10.23 -9.49
N ILE A 25 2.65 9.27 -10.27
CA ILE A 25 3.38 9.52 -11.53
C ILE A 25 2.46 10.24 -12.52
N ASP A 26 1.29 9.67 -12.80
CA ASP A 26 0.37 10.18 -13.81
C ASP A 26 -0.13 11.59 -13.47
N GLU A 27 -0.54 11.79 -12.22
CA GLU A 27 -1.10 13.07 -11.79
C GLU A 27 -0.04 14.15 -11.68
N LEU A 28 1.15 13.87 -11.13
CA LEU A 28 2.20 14.88 -11.04
C LEU A 28 2.72 15.28 -12.43
N ALA A 29 2.89 14.33 -13.35
CA ALA A 29 3.24 14.64 -14.73
C ALA A 29 2.15 15.48 -15.42
N SER A 30 0.88 15.15 -15.21
CA SER A 30 -0.25 15.93 -15.74
C SER A 30 -0.30 17.34 -15.15
N GLN A 31 -0.07 17.49 -13.84
CA GLN A 31 -0.01 18.79 -13.18
C GLN A 31 1.20 19.62 -13.64
N ALA A 32 2.33 19.00 -13.96
CA ALA A 32 3.49 19.68 -14.53
C ALA A 32 3.14 20.39 -15.84
N VAL A 33 2.35 19.73 -16.69
CA VAL A 33 1.87 20.30 -17.97
C VAL A 33 0.81 21.38 -17.71
N LEU A 34 -0.22 21.07 -16.92
CA LEU A 34 -1.35 21.98 -16.67
C LEU A 34 -0.95 23.27 -15.96
N CYS A 35 0.01 23.20 -15.04
CA CYS A 35 0.49 24.35 -14.29
C CYS A 35 1.72 25.02 -14.93
N ALA A 36 2.21 24.53 -16.07
CA ALA A 36 3.48 24.94 -16.69
C ALA A 36 4.66 24.92 -15.69
N ASP A 37 4.75 23.82 -14.95
CA ASP A 37 5.62 23.67 -13.79
C ASP A 37 6.43 22.37 -13.89
N PRO A 38 7.54 22.37 -14.65
CA PRO A 38 8.31 21.16 -14.94
C PRO A 38 8.95 20.53 -13.70
N GLU A 39 9.05 21.27 -12.59
CA GLU A 39 9.58 20.74 -11.33
C GLU A 39 8.70 19.66 -10.71
N LEU A 40 7.41 19.58 -11.10
CA LEU A 40 6.50 18.53 -10.63
C LEU A 40 6.77 17.18 -11.29
N ASN A 41 7.61 17.12 -12.33
CA ASN A 41 8.01 15.86 -12.93
C ASN A 41 9.12 15.23 -12.08
N ILE A 42 8.72 14.40 -11.11
CA ILE A 42 9.62 13.78 -10.14
C ILE A 42 9.82 12.29 -10.43
N ASN A 43 10.96 11.74 -10.02
CA ASN A 43 11.19 10.31 -10.07
C ASN A 43 10.41 9.61 -8.95
N VAL A 44 9.66 8.54 -9.24
CA VAL A 44 8.92 7.78 -8.23
C VAL A 44 9.50 6.37 -8.12
N PHE A 45 9.85 5.96 -6.90
CA PHE A 45 10.45 4.68 -6.56
C PHE A 45 9.54 3.88 -5.62
N LEU A 46 9.62 2.56 -5.70
CA LEU A 46 8.93 1.63 -4.81
C LEU A 46 9.94 0.94 -3.90
N GLU A 47 9.69 1.01 -2.58
CA GLU A 47 10.44 0.32 -1.51
C GLU A 47 11.95 0.36 -1.68
N ARG A 48 12.48 1.51 -2.10
CA ARG A 48 13.91 1.67 -2.25
C ARG A 48 14.52 1.85 -0.87
N PHE A 49 15.36 0.88 -0.47
CA PHE A 49 16.11 0.92 0.78
C PHE A 49 17.47 1.60 0.63
N ASN A 50 18.03 1.59 -0.59
CA ASN A 50 19.30 2.27 -0.86
C ASN A 50 19.10 3.78 -0.86
N THR A 51 20.02 4.50 -0.24
CA THR A 51 20.03 5.97 -0.23
C THR A 51 19.93 6.51 -1.66
N LEU A 52 19.04 7.49 -1.84
CA LEU A 52 18.92 8.21 -3.11
C LEU A 52 20.09 9.16 -3.28
N ASP A 53 20.68 9.17 -4.47
CA ASP A 53 21.71 10.15 -4.80
C ASP A 53 21.08 11.53 -5.06
N LYS A 54 21.82 12.61 -4.78
CA LYS A 54 21.33 13.98 -4.98
C LYS A 54 21.01 14.27 -6.46
N SER A 55 21.62 13.54 -7.41
CA SER A 55 21.32 13.64 -8.84
C SER A 55 19.95 13.08 -9.22
N GLU A 56 19.34 12.27 -8.36
CA GLU A 56 18.02 11.66 -8.61
C GLU A 56 16.88 12.58 -8.13
N PHE A 57 17.19 13.69 -7.47
CA PHE A 57 16.18 14.64 -6.99
C PHE A 57 15.67 15.55 -8.10
N PRO A 58 14.37 15.91 -8.10
CA PRO A 58 13.35 15.55 -7.10
C PRO A 58 12.87 14.10 -7.24
N ALA A 59 12.66 13.43 -6.10
CA ALA A 59 12.24 12.04 -6.06
C ALA A 59 11.17 11.79 -4.98
N ALA A 60 10.36 10.76 -5.17
CA ALA A 60 9.47 10.18 -4.17
C ALA A 60 9.77 8.69 -4.02
N ASN A 61 9.76 8.18 -2.79
CA ASN A 61 9.86 6.76 -2.48
C ASN A 61 8.61 6.32 -1.72
N ILE A 62 7.97 5.25 -2.17
CA ILE A 62 6.74 4.73 -1.57
C ILE A 62 7.04 3.39 -0.91
N ALA A 63 6.75 3.27 0.37
CA ALA A 63 6.99 2.05 1.13
C ALA A 63 5.78 1.71 2.02
N LEU A 64 5.51 0.41 2.17
CA LEU A 64 4.58 -0.06 3.20
C LEU A 64 5.22 0.14 4.58
N ALA A 65 4.50 0.82 5.47
CA ALA A 65 4.94 1.06 6.85
C ALA A 65 4.38 0.00 7.80
N THR A 66 3.06 -0.20 7.78
CA THR A 66 2.35 -1.11 8.67
C THR A 66 1.13 -1.71 7.99
N GLY A 67 0.76 -2.92 8.42
CA GLY A 67 -0.50 -3.57 8.08
C GLY A 67 -1.13 -4.15 9.34
N ALA A 68 -2.38 -3.78 9.61
CA ALA A 68 -3.18 -4.31 10.69
C ALA A 68 -4.39 -5.05 10.12
N TYR A 69 -4.70 -6.21 10.69
CA TYR A 69 -5.80 -7.07 10.26
C TYR A 69 -6.89 -7.09 11.34
N ASP A 70 -8.14 -7.01 10.93
CA ASP A 70 -9.31 -7.03 11.81
C ASP A 70 -10.51 -7.72 11.12
N ASN A 71 -11.60 -7.97 11.85
CA ASN A 71 -12.83 -8.60 11.35
C ASN A 71 -12.61 -9.90 10.55
N GLU A 72 -11.62 -10.69 10.96
CA GLU A 72 -11.25 -11.92 10.25
C GLU A 72 -12.32 -13.01 10.43
N ASN A 73 -12.74 -13.59 9.31
CA ASN A 73 -13.49 -14.83 9.26
C ASN A 73 -12.86 -15.77 8.22
N MET A 74 -13.43 -16.97 8.05
CA MET A 74 -12.86 -17.97 7.13
C MET A 74 -12.71 -17.49 5.68
N LYS A 75 -13.48 -16.47 5.26
CA LYS A 75 -13.53 -15.98 3.88
C LYS A 75 -12.97 -14.56 3.73
N THR A 76 -13.05 -13.71 4.74
CA THR A 76 -12.72 -12.29 4.61
C THR A 76 -11.92 -11.77 5.78
N VAL A 77 -11.05 -10.80 5.51
CA VAL A 77 -10.31 -10.04 6.51
C VAL A 77 -10.28 -8.57 6.11
N ASP A 78 -10.47 -7.68 7.08
CA ASP A 78 -10.29 -6.24 6.86
C ASP A 78 -8.83 -5.88 7.14
N GLY A 79 -8.10 -5.45 6.11
CA GLY A 79 -6.74 -4.95 6.22
C GLY A 79 -6.70 -3.42 6.28
N THR A 80 -5.99 -2.86 7.25
CA THR A 80 -5.67 -1.42 7.32
C THR A 80 -4.17 -1.24 7.16
N TYR A 81 -3.77 -0.65 6.03
CA TYR A 81 -2.37 -0.47 5.67
C TYR A 81 -2.00 0.99 5.67
N THR A 82 -0.82 1.30 6.21
CA THR A 82 -0.23 2.64 6.14
C THR A 82 0.96 2.60 5.21
N TYR A 83 0.98 3.52 4.26
CA TYR A 83 2.07 3.73 3.31
C TYR A 83 2.74 5.06 3.61
N TYR A 84 4.07 5.06 3.56
CA TYR A 84 4.87 6.28 3.58
C TYR A 84 5.26 6.65 2.16
N VAL A 85 4.99 7.89 1.80
CA VAL A 85 5.45 8.52 0.57
C VAL A 85 6.47 9.58 0.97
N ASP A 86 7.74 9.23 0.83
CA ASP A 86 8.88 10.08 1.20
C ASP A 86 9.34 10.88 -0.01
N PHE A 87 9.21 12.20 0.06
CA PHE A 87 9.66 13.13 -0.98
C PHE A 87 11.02 13.70 -0.62
N TYR A 88 11.88 13.81 -1.63
CA TYR A 88 13.22 14.35 -1.54
C TYR A 88 13.38 15.50 -2.52
N SER A 89 13.94 16.61 -2.04
CA SER A 89 14.26 17.76 -2.87
C SER A 89 15.64 18.30 -2.51
N SER A 90 16.39 18.72 -3.53
CA SER A 90 17.58 19.55 -3.35
C SER A 90 17.39 20.92 -4.00
N SER A 91 18.25 21.84 -3.60
CA SER A 91 18.42 23.08 -4.35
C SER A 91 19.85 23.56 -4.22
N LYS A 92 20.39 24.05 -5.34
CA LYS A 92 21.67 24.74 -5.41
C LYS A 92 21.42 26.18 -5.83
N THR A 93 21.92 27.15 -5.07
CA THR A 93 21.77 28.56 -5.43
C THR A 93 23.00 29.34 -5.01
N THR A 94 23.32 30.38 -5.76
CA THR A 94 24.41 31.33 -5.47
C THR A 94 23.89 32.66 -4.92
N THR A 95 22.57 32.85 -4.87
CA THR A 95 21.92 34.15 -4.61
C THR A 95 20.96 34.13 -3.41
N GLU A 96 20.34 32.99 -3.11
CA GLU A 96 19.43 32.77 -1.98
C GLU A 96 19.91 31.62 -1.07
N ARG A 97 19.36 31.51 0.13
CA ARG A 97 19.63 30.38 1.02
C ARG A 97 19.03 29.10 0.43
N SER A 98 19.89 28.19 -0.01
CA SER A 98 19.56 26.90 -0.64
C SER A 98 18.57 26.06 0.19
N ASP A 99 18.73 26.05 1.51
CA ASP A 99 17.83 25.34 2.44
C ASP A 99 16.37 25.78 2.28
N THR A 100 16.15 27.09 2.17
CA THR A 100 14.81 27.67 2.12
C THR A 100 14.12 27.33 0.81
N LEU A 101 14.84 27.36 -0.30
CA LEU A 101 14.29 27.01 -1.60
C LEU A 101 13.99 25.51 -1.68
N ALA A 102 14.90 24.64 -1.22
CA ALA A 102 14.68 23.21 -1.17
C ALA A 102 13.44 22.85 -0.32
N ASN A 103 13.28 23.49 0.84
CA ASN A 103 12.11 23.28 1.71
C ASN A 103 10.80 23.77 1.07
N LYS A 104 10.81 24.93 0.37
CA LYS A 104 9.64 25.39 -0.38
C LYS A 104 9.24 24.42 -1.49
N LYS A 105 10.20 23.85 -2.22
CA LYS A 105 9.95 22.82 -3.25
C LYS A 105 9.35 21.56 -2.64
N LEU A 106 9.92 21.08 -1.54
CA LEU A 106 9.40 19.92 -0.81
C LEU A 106 7.94 20.12 -0.35
N GLN A 107 7.64 21.27 0.25
CA GLN A 107 6.28 21.62 0.68
C GLN A 107 5.28 21.64 -0.48
N LYS A 108 5.73 22.12 -1.64
CA LYS A 108 4.94 22.12 -2.87
C LYS A 108 4.64 20.69 -3.33
N TYR A 109 5.64 19.80 -3.36
CA TYR A 109 5.43 18.38 -3.73
C TYR A 109 4.46 17.68 -2.77
N LEU A 110 4.70 17.81 -1.45
CA LEU A 110 3.82 17.23 -0.42
C LEU A 110 2.39 17.80 -0.51
N GLY A 111 2.26 19.10 -0.73
CA GLY A 111 0.97 19.77 -0.88
C GLY A 111 0.18 19.27 -2.08
N LYS A 112 0.86 19.07 -3.23
CA LYS A 112 0.25 18.53 -4.44
C LYS A 112 -0.13 17.06 -4.28
N ALA A 113 0.75 16.22 -3.75
CA ALA A 113 0.46 14.82 -3.46
C ALA A 113 -0.73 14.66 -2.50
N ARG A 114 -0.77 15.44 -1.42
CA ARG A 114 -1.91 15.49 -0.51
C ARG A 114 -3.21 15.87 -1.23
N ALA A 115 -3.17 16.84 -2.14
CA ALA A 115 -4.35 17.27 -2.88
C ALA A 115 -4.85 16.18 -3.83
N ILE A 116 -3.94 15.47 -4.51
CA ILE A 116 -4.26 14.33 -5.37
C ILE A 116 -4.99 13.25 -4.58
N PHE A 117 -4.41 12.77 -3.48
CA PHE A 117 -5.00 11.67 -2.70
C PHE A 117 -6.22 12.08 -1.87
N LYS A 118 -6.47 13.38 -1.67
CA LYS A 118 -7.73 13.88 -1.11
C LYS A 118 -8.82 14.09 -2.16
N ASN A 119 -8.50 14.03 -3.44
CA ASN A 119 -9.50 14.22 -4.49
C ASN A 119 -10.53 13.07 -4.45
N PRO A 120 -11.84 13.36 -4.47
CA PRO A 120 -12.89 12.34 -4.47
C PRO A 120 -12.78 11.29 -5.58
N VAL A 121 -12.14 11.61 -6.70
CA VAL A 121 -11.88 10.67 -7.80
C VAL A 121 -11.03 9.48 -7.34
N TYR A 122 -10.10 9.70 -6.41
CA TYR A 122 -9.20 8.67 -5.88
C TYR A 122 -9.64 8.06 -4.55
N LYS A 123 -10.90 8.24 -4.16
CA LYS A 123 -11.44 7.68 -2.90
C LYS A 123 -11.26 6.14 -2.78
N THR A 124 -11.21 5.44 -3.91
CA THR A 124 -10.93 3.99 -4.02
C THR A 124 -9.67 3.69 -4.83
N LEU A 125 -8.80 4.68 -5.06
CA LEU A 125 -7.61 4.57 -5.94
C LEU A 125 -7.93 4.03 -7.36
N GLY A 126 -9.18 4.13 -7.80
CA GLY A 126 -9.65 3.59 -9.07
C GLY A 126 -10.07 2.11 -9.04
N PHE A 127 -10.02 1.45 -7.89
CA PHE A 127 -10.56 0.09 -7.74
C PHE A 127 -12.08 0.09 -7.63
N ALA A 128 -12.69 -0.99 -8.11
CA ALA A 128 -14.12 -1.24 -7.94
C ALA A 128 -14.46 -1.51 -6.46
N PRO A 129 -15.54 -0.91 -5.92
CA PRO A 129 -16.07 -1.33 -4.63
C PRO A 129 -16.44 -2.83 -4.67
N PRO A 130 -16.24 -3.60 -3.58
CA PRO A 130 -15.92 -3.17 -2.21
C PRO A 130 -14.42 -3.22 -1.85
N PHE A 131 -13.50 -3.39 -2.82
CA PHE A 131 -12.09 -3.69 -2.56
C PHE A 131 -11.41 -2.69 -1.62
N ILE A 132 -11.60 -1.38 -1.86
CA ILE A 132 -11.17 -0.32 -0.95
C ILE A 132 -12.37 0.31 -0.29
N SER A 133 -12.40 0.26 1.04
CA SER A 133 -13.42 0.90 1.86
C SER A 133 -13.12 2.37 2.14
N LYS A 134 -11.83 2.72 2.31
CA LYS A 134 -11.41 4.08 2.67
C LYS A 134 -9.95 4.34 2.32
N VAL A 135 -9.68 5.54 1.80
CA VAL A 135 -8.33 6.13 1.69
C VAL A 135 -8.30 7.40 2.54
N THR A 136 -7.28 7.55 3.37
CA THR A 136 -7.09 8.73 4.23
C THR A 136 -5.65 9.19 4.20
N VAL A 137 -5.42 10.49 4.01
CA VAL A 137 -4.12 11.10 4.26
C VAL A 137 -4.03 11.41 5.75
N ALA A 138 -3.12 10.74 6.45
CA ALA A 138 -3.01 10.76 7.90
C ALA A 138 -2.10 11.89 8.41
N THR A 139 -0.84 11.92 7.98
CA THR A 139 0.16 12.90 8.44
C THR A 139 0.96 13.48 7.28
N LEU A 140 1.49 14.68 7.51
CA LEU A 140 2.47 15.34 6.65
C LEU A 140 3.59 15.81 7.59
N ASP A 141 4.75 15.17 7.46
CA ASP A 141 5.91 15.39 8.31
C ASP A 141 7.04 15.96 7.45
N ILE A 142 7.64 17.08 7.86
CA ILE A 142 8.77 17.69 7.15
C ILE A 142 9.96 17.62 8.07
N ASN A 143 10.99 16.89 7.65
CA ASN A 143 12.22 16.84 8.42
C ASN A 143 13.02 18.11 8.12
N PRO A 144 13.56 18.79 9.14
CA PRO A 144 14.39 19.95 8.93
C PRO A 144 15.65 19.54 8.12
N PRO A 145 16.17 20.44 7.27
CA PRO A 145 17.40 20.19 6.53
C PRO A 145 18.51 19.76 7.49
N THR A 146 19.17 18.64 7.19
CA THR A 146 20.37 18.24 7.93
C THR A 146 21.47 19.26 7.62
N PRO A 147 22.07 19.92 8.62
CA PRO A 147 23.15 20.88 8.40
C PRO A 147 24.43 20.13 8.02
N THR A 148 24.58 19.81 6.73
CA THR A 148 25.84 19.35 6.15
C THR A 148 26.54 20.53 5.48
N ASN A 149 27.85 20.65 5.65
CA ASN A 149 28.69 21.74 5.09
C ASN A 149 28.85 21.68 3.55
N ASP A 150 27.93 21.00 2.85
CA ASP A 150 27.91 20.90 1.41
C ASP A 150 27.13 22.06 0.80
N ALA A 151 27.58 22.55 -0.36
CA ALA A 151 26.91 23.62 -1.10
C ALA A 151 25.49 23.26 -1.60
N ASP A 152 25.10 21.98 -1.50
CA ASP A 152 23.81 21.46 -1.94
C ASP A 152 22.98 20.96 -0.75
N SER A 153 21.95 21.72 -0.42
CA SER A 153 20.99 21.42 0.65
C SER A 153 19.96 20.41 0.18
N SER A 154 19.84 19.28 0.88
CA SER A 154 18.80 18.27 0.68
C SER A 154 17.80 18.30 1.84
N VAL A 155 16.52 18.20 1.51
CA VAL A 155 15.42 18.07 2.48
C VAL A 155 14.57 16.87 2.14
N GLU A 156 14.01 16.25 3.18
CA GLU A 156 13.08 15.14 3.05
C GLU A 156 11.78 15.44 3.81
N GLY A 157 10.68 14.90 3.32
CA GLY A 157 9.40 14.97 4.01
C GLY A 157 8.52 13.79 3.63
N ARG A 158 7.66 13.41 4.57
CA ARG A 158 6.84 12.20 4.50
C ARG A 158 5.36 12.54 4.46
N LEU A 159 4.65 11.88 3.56
CA LEU A 159 3.20 11.85 3.55
C LEU A 159 2.74 10.43 3.94
N SER A 160 1.96 10.31 5.00
CA SER A 160 1.40 9.03 5.42
C SER A 160 0.00 8.84 4.84
N ILE A 161 -0.22 7.76 4.09
CA ILE A 161 -1.50 7.40 3.49
C ILE A 161 -1.98 6.10 4.12
N THR A 162 -3.16 6.12 4.71
CA THR A 162 -3.81 4.93 5.28
C THR A 162 -4.93 4.46 4.35
N VAL A 163 -4.88 3.19 3.96
CA VAL A 163 -5.88 2.54 3.10
C VAL A 163 -6.49 1.36 3.86
N ARG A 164 -7.82 1.32 3.92
CA ARG A 164 -8.55 0.17 4.46
C ARG A 164 -9.16 -0.62 3.32
N LEU A 165 -8.81 -1.89 3.22
CA LEU A 165 -9.19 -2.81 2.16
C LEU A 165 -9.82 -4.07 2.75
N VAL A 166 -10.64 -4.74 1.94
CA VAL A 166 -11.28 -6.01 2.31
C VAL A 166 -10.61 -7.10 1.48
N GLU A 167 -9.83 -7.96 2.12
CA GLU A 167 -9.23 -9.12 1.47
C GLU A 167 -10.17 -10.31 1.58
N THR A 168 -10.24 -11.10 0.51
CA THR A 168 -11.08 -12.29 0.47
C THR A 168 -10.26 -13.49 0.07
N THR A 169 -10.45 -14.59 0.78
CA THR A 169 -9.82 -15.89 0.51
C THR A 169 -10.85 -16.83 -0.10
N GLU A 170 -10.45 -17.55 -1.15
CA GLU A 170 -11.27 -18.64 -1.67
C GLU A 170 -11.27 -19.82 -0.69
N LEU A 171 -12.47 -20.27 -0.33
CA LEU A 171 -12.64 -21.42 0.56
C LEU A 171 -12.35 -22.70 -0.21
N ILE A 172 -11.58 -23.60 0.40
CA ILE A 172 -11.42 -24.97 -0.11
C ILE A 172 -12.77 -25.68 0.04
N GLU A 173 -13.30 -26.21 -1.05
CA GLU A 173 -14.48 -27.07 -0.99
C GLU A 173 -14.14 -28.30 -0.13
N ALA A 174 -14.88 -28.49 0.96
CA ALA A 174 -14.71 -29.68 1.79
C ALA A 174 -15.04 -30.91 0.94
N VAL A 175 -14.11 -31.88 0.90
CA VAL A 175 -14.42 -33.20 0.35
C VAL A 175 -15.56 -33.77 1.19
N LEU A 176 -16.72 -33.94 0.57
CA LEU A 176 -17.85 -34.59 1.23
C LEU A 176 -17.38 -35.99 1.62
N ILE A 177 -17.31 -36.27 2.92
CA ILE A 177 -17.11 -37.64 3.39
C ILE A 177 -18.35 -38.40 2.93
N ALA A 178 -18.20 -39.24 1.91
CA ALA A 178 -19.26 -40.09 1.41
C ALA A 178 -19.87 -40.82 2.61
N GLY A 179 -21.18 -40.67 2.77
CA GLY A 179 -21.89 -40.85 4.03
C GLY A 179 -21.49 -42.10 4.80
N TYR A 180 -21.45 -41.98 6.13
CA TYR A 180 -21.47 -43.15 6.99
C TYR A 180 -22.74 -43.95 6.67
N GLU A 181 -22.59 -45.07 5.97
CA GLU A 181 -23.65 -46.05 5.90
C GLU A 181 -23.77 -46.66 7.31
N THR A 182 -24.78 -46.23 8.06
CA THR A 182 -25.24 -46.97 9.24
C THR A 182 -25.96 -48.22 8.76
N LYS A 183 -25.21 -49.20 8.26
CA LYS A 183 -25.76 -50.52 8.01
C LYS A 183 -25.84 -51.28 9.33
N ILE A 184 -27.09 -51.38 9.81
CA ILE A 184 -27.64 -52.53 10.55
C ILE A 184 -27.59 -52.43 12.08
N LYS A 185 -28.77 -52.48 12.73
CA LYS A 185 -28.92 -52.97 14.10
C LYS A 185 -28.39 -54.42 14.14
N ILE A 186 -27.35 -54.70 14.92
CA ILE A 186 -26.91 -56.09 15.18
C ILE A 186 -27.97 -56.78 16.05
N GLY A 187 -29.06 -57.21 15.41
CA GLY A 187 -30.22 -57.82 16.05
C GLY A 187 -30.92 -56.92 17.07
N GLU A 188 -31.96 -57.44 17.71
CA GLU A 188 -32.73 -56.80 18.79
C GLU A 188 -31.94 -56.64 20.11
N THR A 189 -30.62 -56.49 20.07
CA THR A 189 -29.78 -56.46 21.27
C THR A 189 -29.34 -55.03 21.63
N ASN A 190 -29.36 -54.69 22.93
CA ASN A 190 -28.98 -53.39 23.51
C ASN A 190 -27.46 -53.07 23.42
N LYS A 191 -26.76 -53.57 22.39
CA LYS A 191 -25.29 -53.44 22.28
C LYS A 191 -24.79 -52.18 21.55
N GLY A 192 -25.69 -51.28 21.15
CA GLY A 192 -25.35 -49.98 20.56
C GLY A 192 -24.99 -50.01 19.07
N TYR A 193 -24.49 -48.88 18.55
CA TYR A 193 -24.17 -48.69 17.13
C TYR A 193 -22.67 -48.85 16.87
N TYR A 194 -22.32 -49.53 15.78
CA TYR A 194 -20.95 -49.69 15.32
C TYR A 194 -20.64 -48.68 14.20
N TYR A 195 -19.61 -47.86 14.42
CA TYR A 195 -19.10 -46.91 13.42
C TYR A 195 -17.83 -47.47 12.80
N LYS A 196 -17.82 -47.62 11.47
CA LYS A 196 -16.61 -47.91 10.71
C LYS A 196 -16.46 -46.88 9.61
N GLY A 197 -15.37 -46.12 9.64
CA GLY A 197 -15.05 -45.13 8.60
C GLY A 197 -14.58 -45.82 7.32
N GLY A 198 -15.08 -45.33 6.17
CA GLY A 198 -14.54 -45.67 4.86
C GLY A 198 -13.24 -44.92 4.60
N VAL A 199 -12.28 -45.60 3.96
CA VAL A 199 -11.03 -45.01 3.45
C VAL A 199 -11.31 -44.29 2.14
#